data_AF-A0A523J334-F1
#
_entry.id   AF-A0A523J334-F1
#
_cell.length_a   1.000
_cell.length_b   1.000
_cell.length_c   1.000
_cell.angle_alpha   90.00
_cell.angle_beta   90.00
_cell.angle_gamma   90.00
#
_symmetry.space_group_name_H-M   'P 1'
#
loop_
_entity.id
_entity.type
_entity.pdbx_description
1 polymer ?
#
loop_
_entity_poly.entity_id
_entity_poly.type
_entity_poly.pdbx_seq_one_letter_code
_entity_poly.pdbx_strand_id
1 'polypeptide(L)' 'MKNTTKEILKELKGYGDAATKKMLINNGAKEPVFGVKVADLKKILKRVKKDHALSLELFATG' A
#
# COMPACT_ATOMS: atom_id res chain seq x y z
N MET A 1 19.37 -1.34 -0.78
CA MET A 1 18.69 -1.37 0.53
C MET A 1 17.43 -2.22 0.38
N LYS A 2 17.26 -3.27 1.19
CA LYS A 2 15.99 -4.03 1.25
C LYS A 2 14.98 -3.15 1.98
N ASN A 3 13.83 -2.87 1.36
CA ASN A 3 12.74 -2.18 2.06
C ASN A 3 12.00 -3.21 2.90
N THR A 4 11.80 -2.93 4.18
CA THR A 4 11.02 -3.82 5.05
C THR A 4 9.52 -3.56 4.89
N THR A 5 8.69 -4.57 5.19
CA THR A 5 7.23 -4.44 5.18
C THR A 5 6.74 -3.27 6.03
N LYS A 6 7.35 -3.05 7.21
CA LYS A 6 7.01 -1.94 8.11
C LYS A 6 7.27 -0.57 7.48
N GLU A 7 8.39 -0.40 6.77
CA GLU A 7 8.72 0.85 6.08
C GLU A 7 7.74 1.13 4.95
N ILE A 8 7.40 0.11 4.15
CA ILE A 8 6.43 0.26 3.06
C ILE A 8 5.04 0.62 3.60
N LEU A 9 4.56 -0.04 4.66
CA LEU A 9 3.27 0.31 5.27
C LEU A 9 3.27 1.75 5.82
N LYS A 10 4.37 2.19 6.42
CA LYS A 10 4.51 3.58 6.90
C LYS A 10 4.44 4.58 5.75
N GLU A 11 5.09 4.30 4.63
CA GLU A 11 5.07 5.15 3.44
C GLU A 11 3.70 5.15 2.76
N LEU A 12 3.05 3.98 2.61
CA LEU A 12 1.69 3.86 2.09
C LEU A 12 0.70 4.66 2.93
N LYS A 13 0.82 4.61 4.27
CA LYS A 13 0.01 5.43 5.17
C LYS A 13 0.24 6.93 4.94
N GLY A 14 1.47 7.35 4.64
CA GLY A 14 1.82 8.73 4.28
C GLY A 14 1.23 9.19 2.94
N TYR A 15 0.97 8.27 2.02
CA TYR A 15 0.27 8.53 0.75
C TYR A 15 -1.25 8.39 0.84
N GLY A 16 -1.81 8.25 2.04
CA GLY A 16 -3.24 8.11 2.24
C GLY A 16 -4.01 9.35 1.77
N ASP A 17 -5.08 9.13 1.02
CA ASP A 17 -5.97 10.15 0.49
C ASP A 17 -7.41 9.84 0.90
N ALA A 18 -8.05 10.76 1.62
CA ALA A 18 -9.36 10.53 2.23
C ALA A 18 -10.47 10.27 1.20
N ALA A 19 -10.41 10.92 0.04
CA ALA A 19 -11.36 10.70 -1.05
C ALA A 19 -11.20 9.30 -1.65
N THR A 20 -9.96 8.88 -1.88
CA THR A 20 -9.61 7.53 -2.36
C THR A 20 -10.02 6.48 -1.35
N LYS A 21 -9.75 6.70 -0.05
CA LYS A 21 -10.20 5.81 1.03
C LYS A 21 -11.73 5.65 1.02
N LYS A 22 -12.47 6.76 0.95
CA LYS A 22 -13.95 6.75 0.88
C LYS A 22 -14.44 5.96 -0.33
N MET A 23 -13.85 6.20 -1.51
CA MET A 23 -14.19 5.47 -2.73
C MET A 23 -13.96 3.96 -2.59
N LEU A 24 -12.82 3.54 -2.02
CA LEU A 24 -12.51 2.12 -1.81
C LEU A 24 -13.49 1.46 -0.84
N ILE A 25 -13.82 2.13 0.26
CA ILE A 25 -14.80 1.62 1.24
C ILE A 25 -16.18 1.48 0.60
N ASN A 26 -16.62 2.48 -0.16
CA ASN A 26 -17.89 2.40 -0.90
C ASN A 26 -17.92 1.24 -1.91
N ASN A 27 -16.76 0.86 -2.45
CA ASN A 27 -16.59 -0.28 -3.35
C ASN A 27 -16.42 -1.62 -2.63
N GLY A 28 -16.58 -1.67 -1.29
CA GLY A 28 -16.57 -2.89 -0.50
C GLY A 28 -15.24 -3.23 0.18
N ALA A 29 -14.23 -2.36 0.11
CA ALA A 29 -13.02 -2.54 0.89
C ALA A 29 -13.32 -2.43 2.40
N LYS A 30 -12.72 -3.30 3.20
CA LYS A 30 -12.87 -3.34 4.66
C LYS A 30 -11.62 -2.79 5.33
N GLU A 31 -11.77 -2.10 6.45
CA GLU A 31 -10.63 -1.63 7.24
C GLU A 31 -9.74 -2.81 7.66
N PRO A 32 -8.41 -2.64 7.69
CA PRO A 32 -7.67 -1.38 7.52
C PRO A 32 -7.38 -1.00 6.04
N VAL A 33 -7.78 0.21 5.61
CA VAL A 33 -7.46 0.74 4.27
C VAL A 33 -6.84 2.14 4.37
N PHE A 34 -5.68 2.35 3.74
CA PHE A 34 -5.02 3.67 3.73
C PHE A 34 -5.53 4.62 2.65
N GLY A 35 -6.13 4.10 1.58
CA GLY A 35 -6.66 4.93 0.48
C GLY A 35 -5.56 5.54 -0.38
N VAL A 36 -4.68 4.71 -0.93
CA VAL A 36 -3.53 5.18 -1.72
C VAL A 36 -3.86 5.18 -3.21
N LYS A 37 -3.48 6.24 -3.92
CA LYS A 37 -3.64 6.33 -5.37
C LYS A 37 -2.65 5.42 -6.10
N VAL A 38 -3.08 4.85 -7.23
CA VAL A 38 -2.23 3.98 -8.07
C VAL A 38 -0.93 4.68 -8.51
N ALA A 39 -0.96 6.00 -8.72
CA ALA A 39 0.22 6.78 -9.07
C ALA A 39 1.31 6.73 -7.98
N ASP A 40 0.92 6.77 -6.71
CA ASP A 40 1.85 6.70 -5.58
C ASP A 40 2.34 5.27 -5.33
N LEU A 41 1.47 4.26 -5.52
CA LEU A 41 1.89 2.84 -5.52
C LEU A 41 3.00 2.57 -6.53
N LYS A 42 2.91 3.18 -7.73
CA LYS A 42 3.95 3.04 -8.78
C LYS A 42 5.31 3.60 -8.37
N LYS A 43 5.39 4.57 -7.44
CA LYS A 43 6.67 5.07 -6.92
C LYS A 43 7.40 4.00 -6.12
N ILE A 44 6.66 3.30 -5.24
CA ILE A 44 7.17 2.18 -4.44
C ILE A 44 7.55 1.02 -5.36
N LEU A 45 6.69 0.68 -6.32
CA LEU A 45 6.95 -0.41 -7.28
C LEU A 45 8.25 -0.20 -8.08
N LYS A 46 8.53 1.02 -8.56
CA LYS A 46 9.77 1.33 -9.29
C LYS A 46 11.03 1.10 -8.44
N ARG A 47 10.94 1.37 -7.13
CA ARG A 47 12.05 1.23 -6.18
C ARG A 47 12.24 -0.22 -5.73
N VAL A 48 11.16 -0.92 -5.42
CA VAL A 48 11.17 -2.29 -4.89
C VAL A 48 11.36 -3.33 -5.98
N LYS A 49 10.79 -3.10 -7.17
CA LYS A 49 10.69 -4.07 -8.27
C LYS A 49 9.98 -5.35 -7.82
N LYS A 50 10.29 -6.49 -8.46
CA LYS A 50 9.69 -7.79 -8.16
C LYS A 50 10.40 -8.41 -6.94
N ASP A 51 9.72 -8.43 -5.81
CA ASP A 51 10.14 -9.13 -4.59
C ASP A 51 8.98 -9.97 -4.07
N HIS A 52 9.11 -11.30 -4.19
CA HIS A 52 8.03 -12.22 -3.83
C HIS A 52 7.85 -12.35 -2.31
N ALA A 53 8.95 -12.39 -1.56
CA ALA A 53 8.88 -12.51 -0.10
C ALA A 53 8.19 -11.29 0.51
N LEU A 54 8.57 -10.10 0.07
CA LEU A 54 7.93 -8.85 0.49
C LEU A 54 6.44 -8.79 0.06
N SER A 55 6.11 -9.30 -1.13
CA SER A 55 4.71 -9.38 -1.56
C SER A 55 3.85 -10.24 -0.63
N LEU A 56 4.39 -11.38 -0.18
CA LEU A 56 3.70 -12.27 0.77
C LEU A 56 3.52 -11.59 2.12
N GLU A 57 4.55 -10.92 2.63
CA GLU A 57 4.48 -10.19 3.90
C GLU A 57 3.45 -9.04 3.84
N LEU A 58 3.40 -8.29 2.74
CA LEU A 58 2.41 -7.22 2.54
C LEU A 58 0.99 -7.77 2.39
N PHE A 59 0.80 -8.88 1.68
CA PHE A 59 -0.51 -9.50 1.54
C PHE A 59 -1.07 -10.01 2.87
N ALA A 60 -0.21 -10.53 3.76
CA ALA A 60 -0.62 -11.00 5.08
C ALA A 60 -1.14 -9.89 6.02
N THR A 61 -1.07 -8.62 5.61
CA THR A 61 -1.50 -7.48 6.45
C THR A 61 -3.02 -7.24 6.44
N GLY A 62 -3.76 -7.85 5.51
CA GLY A 62 -5.23 -7.77 5.44
C GLY A 62 -5.74 -7.11 4.17
#